data_AF-A0A9P0A8E9-F1
#
_entry.id   AF-A0A9P0A8E9-F1
#
_cell.length_a   1.000
_cell.length_b   1.000
_cell.length_c   1.000
_cell.angle_alpha   90.00
_cell.angle_beta   90.00
_cell.angle_gamma   90.00
#
_symmetry.space_group_name_H-M   'P 1'
#
loop_
_entity.id
_entity.type
_entity.pdbx_description
1 polymer ?
#
loop_
_entity_poly.entity_id
_entity_poly.type
_entity_poly.pdbx_seq_one_letter_code
_entity_poly.pdbx_strand_id
1 'polypeptide(L)'
;MFLGLFHELARPDRDLYVDVFPENIRPEHMEDLKKLSPDEINLLGKPFDTKSIMMYASDVGAKGNPIQRLLNPAYKTKCGRVLIWPKYHLSAGDVQMINDLYRCPGSTQKPSFPVDVLCDFTTRGACGFKWQPLGTWQWQRNPGDKQGFLVSKLSQSLHEAQKLELWTVNFHGLSPLDTERGPNGCVHFKYLRRTMIEPGLASLKLFQVDLITPLDQKYEEAQSSEIWSDGSEINQASELETWNHVSVGINVSEPFMLKFVSKFADHSPNDEIKIGGFELRYSPCEDPGVVSERTRIGNAKSGKNYSNEPTVGITKTRSCWWRSFSGLFLLRSSSKVSSLLRSSSIASSMRSSSNASPVKSPSSGSSIRSSKSFSGNKRRPKLYN
;
A
#
# COMPACT_ATOMS: atom_id res chain seq x y z
N MET A 1 -2.95 6.52 -26.29
CA MET A 1 -3.18 7.15 -24.97
C MET A 1 -4.58 7.75 -24.94
N PHE A 2 -5.35 7.55 -23.87
CA PHE A 2 -6.68 8.14 -23.66
C PHE A 2 -6.79 8.70 -22.24
N LEU A 3 -7.15 9.97 -22.08
CA LEU A 3 -7.21 10.66 -20.76
C LEU A 3 -5.93 10.49 -19.90
N GLY A 4 -4.76 10.49 -20.54
CA GLY A 4 -3.49 10.25 -19.84
C GLY A 4 -3.21 8.79 -19.46
N LEU A 5 -4.09 7.86 -19.82
CA LEU A 5 -3.89 6.42 -19.63
C LEU A 5 -3.29 5.79 -20.89
N PHE A 6 -2.29 4.92 -20.67
CA PHE A 6 -1.67 4.10 -21.71
C PHE A 6 -2.36 2.74 -21.82
N HIS A 7 -2.01 1.98 -22.85
CA HIS A 7 -2.49 0.61 -22.99
C HIS A 7 -2.02 -0.25 -21.81
N GLU A 8 -2.87 -1.13 -21.28
CA GLU A 8 -2.53 -1.96 -20.12
C GLU A 8 -1.32 -2.87 -20.42
N LEU A 9 -1.14 -3.27 -21.69
CA LEU A 9 0.04 -4.03 -22.14
C LEU A 9 1.34 -3.21 -22.14
N ALA A 10 1.27 -1.88 -22.14
CA ALA A 10 2.43 -1.02 -22.11
C ALA A 10 3.02 -0.87 -20.69
N ARG A 11 2.38 -1.45 -19.66
CA ARG A 11 2.89 -1.36 -18.29
C ARG A 11 4.28 -2.00 -18.14
N PRO A 12 5.18 -1.44 -17.31
CA PRO A 12 6.51 -1.99 -17.06
C PRO A 12 6.45 -3.39 -16.43
N ASP A 13 5.44 -3.66 -15.60
CA ASP A 13 5.22 -4.91 -14.87
C ASP A 13 4.42 -5.96 -15.66
N ARG A 14 4.06 -5.70 -16.93
CA ARG A 14 3.15 -6.58 -17.70
C ARG A 14 3.64 -8.02 -17.84
N ASP A 15 4.96 -8.24 -17.90
CA ASP A 15 5.55 -9.58 -18.09
C ASP A 15 5.38 -10.50 -16.87
N LEU A 16 4.94 -9.95 -15.72
CA LEU A 16 4.50 -10.74 -14.57
C LEU A 16 3.12 -11.39 -14.80
N TYR A 17 2.32 -10.86 -15.73
CA TYR A 17 0.92 -11.23 -15.95
C TYR A 17 0.65 -11.82 -17.33
N VAL A 18 1.47 -11.49 -18.33
CA VAL A 18 1.34 -11.98 -19.71
C VAL A 18 2.68 -12.44 -20.27
N ASP A 19 2.62 -13.36 -21.24
CA ASP A 19 3.73 -13.78 -22.08
C ASP A 19 3.50 -13.24 -23.49
N VAL A 20 4.40 -12.39 -23.98
CA VAL A 20 4.39 -11.85 -25.35
C VAL A 20 5.24 -12.74 -26.25
N PHE A 21 4.76 -13.01 -27.47
CA PHE A 21 5.40 -13.87 -28.48
C PHE A 21 5.79 -13.03 -29.72
N PRO A 22 6.95 -12.34 -29.71
CA PRO A 22 7.45 -11.52 -30.83
C PRO A 22 7.40 -12.21 -32.20
N GLU A 23 7.67 -13.51 -32.24
CA GLU A 23 7.65 -14.33 -33.44
C GLU A 23 6.28 -14.36 -34.13
N ASN A 24 5.19 -14.24 -33.35
CA ASN A 24 3.82 -14.22 -33.85
C ASN A 24 3.38 -12.84 -34.33
N ILE A 25 4.13 -11.79 -34.00
CA ILE A 25 3.77 -10.38 -34.25
C ILE A 25 4.43 -9.91 -35.56
N ARG A 26 3.69 -9.13 -36.35
CA ARG A 26 4.25 -8.50 -37.55
C ARG A 26 5.20 -7.35 -37.16
N PRO A 27 6.34 -7.19 -37.84
CA PRO A 27 7.36 -6.20 -37.45
C PRO A 27 6.80 -4.78 -37.26
N GLU A 28 5.84 -4.37 -38.08
CA GLU A 28 5.19 -3.06 -38.02
C GLU A 28 4.38 -2.80 -36.74
N HIS A 29 3.99 -3.85 -36.01
CA HIS A 29 3.20 -3.79 -34.77
C HIS A 29 4.02 -4.03 -33.50
N MET A 30 5.34 -4.22 -33.63
CA MET A 30 6.20 -4.46 -32.46
C MET A 30 6.22 -3.25 -31.51
N GLU A 31 6.19 -2.03 -32.07
CA GLU A 31 6.14 -0.79 -31.28
C GLU A 31 4.83 -0.63 -30.49
N ASP A 32 3.71 -1.17 -30.99
CA ASP A 32 2.42 -1.11 -30.29
C ASP A 32 2.43 -1.92 -28.97
N LEU A 33 3.38 -2.86 -28.85
CA LEU A 33 3.55 -3.74 -27.69
C LEU A 33 4.80 -3.38 -26.86
N LYS A 34 5.42 -2.24 -27.13
CA LYS A 34 6.55 -1.76 -26.35
C LYS A 34 6.11 -1.45 -24.91
N LYS A 35 6.93 -1.86 -23.93
CA LYS A 35 6.76 -1.44 -22.54
C LYS A 35 7.20 0.00 -22.40
N LEU A 36 6.45 0.77 -21.63
CA LEU A 36 6.89 2.04 -21.08
C LEU A 36 7.89 1.77 -19.95
N SER A 37 8.83 2.68 -19.78
CA SER A 37 9.69 2.72 -18.60
C SER A 37 8.82 2.91 -17.34
N PRO A 38 9.22 2.36 -16.17
CA PRO A 38 8.65 2.73 -14.88
C PRO A 38 8.54 4.25 -14.64
N ASP A 39 9.40 5.04 -15.30
CA ASP A 39 9.42 6.50 -15.17
C ASP A 39 8.38 7.21 -16.06
N GLU A 40 7.93 6.56 -17.14
CA GLU A 40 6.97 7.13 -18.10
C GLU A 40 5.52 6.91 -17.68
N ILE A 41 5.26 5.98 -16.75
CA ILE A 41 3.91 5.59 -16.35
C ILE A 41 3.79 5.35 -14.85
N ASN A 42 2.72 5.89 -14.27
CA ASN A 42 2.35 5.61 -12.89
C ASN A 42 1.15 4.66 -12.84
N LEU A 43 1.32 3.52 -12.18
CA LEU A 43 0.28 2.50 -12.05
C LEU A 43 -0.80 2.86 -11.01
N LEU A 44 -0.63 3.96 -10.28
CA LEU A 44 -1.48 4.44 -9.17
C LEU A 44 -1.73 3.36 -8.09
N GLY A 45 -0.83 2.38 -8.00
CA GLY A 45 -1.00 1.17 -7.19
C GLY A 45 -2.26 0.39 -7.55
N LYS A 46 -2.61 0.32 -8.84
CA LYS A 46 -3.65 -0.57 -9.36
C LYS A 46 -3.05 -1.87 -9.90
N PRO A 47 -3.64 -3.03 -9.55
CA PRO A 47 -3.24 -4.31 -10.13
C PRO A 47 -3.45 -4.33 -11.64
N PHE A 48 -2.71 -5.19 -12.33
CA PHE A 48 -2.85 -5.39 -13.77
C PHE A 48 -4.28 -5.85 -14.13
N ASP A 49 -4.96 -5.09 -14.99
CA ASP A 49 -6.36 -5.30 -15.29
C ASP A 49 -6.60 -5.89 -16.69
N THR A 50 -6.68 -7.23 -16.75
CA THR A 50 -7.04 -7.94 -17.99
C THR A 50 -8.40 -7.54 -18.58
N LYS A 51 -9.30 -6.96 -17.78
CA LYS A 51 -10.62 -6.50 -18.21
C LYS A 51 -10.64 -5.01 -18.58
N SER A 52 -9.55 -4.27 -18.38
CA SER A 52 -9.44 -2.86 -18.77
C SER A 52 -9.84 -2.64 -20.22
N ILE A 53 -10.54 -1.54 -20.53
CA ILE A 53 -10.83 -1.15 -21.91
C ILE A 53 -9.54 -0.83 -22.70
N MET A 54 -8.47 -0.45 -21.99
CA MET A 54 -7.16 -0.09 -22.55
C MET A 54 -6.28 -1.30 -22.86
N MET A 55 -6.68 -2.49 -22.44
CA MET A 55 -6.00 -3.74 -22.75
C MET A 55 -6.35 -4.22 -24.16
N TYR A 56 -5.33 -4.40 -25.01
CA TYR A 56 -5.49 -4.96 -26.35
C TYR A 56 -6.08 -6.39 -26.32
N ALA A 57 -6.49 -6.87 -27.49
CA ALA A 57 -6.81 -8.29 -27.65
C ALA A 57 -5.54 -9.10 -27.93
N SER A 58 -5.55 -10.38 -27.61
CA SER A 58 -4.41 -11.29 -27.78
C SER A 58 -3.95 -11.43 -29.23
N ASP A 59 -4.79 -11.12 -30.22
CA ASP A 59 -4.47 -11.17 -31.64
C ASP A 59 -3.90 -9.84 -32.20
N VAL A 60 -3.65 -8.84 -31.34
CA VAL A 60 -3.09 -7.54 -31.74
C VAL A 60 -1.79 -7.72 -32.53
N GLY A 61 -1.77 -7.23 -33.78
CA GLY A 61 -0.60 -7.34 -34.65
C GLY A 61 -0.18 -8.76 -35.03
N ALA A 62 -0.98 -9.79 -34.71
CA ALA A 62 -0.62 -11.19 -34.97
C ALA A 62 -0.63 -11.54 -36.48
N LYS A 63 0.27 -12.43 -36.87
CA LYS A 63 0.44 -12.93 -38.25
C LYS A 63 -0.70 -13.86 -38.67
N GLY A 64 -1.00 -13.86 -39.96
CA GLY A 64 -1.96 -14.80 -40.57
C GLY A 64 -3.42 -14.33 -40.58
N ASN A 65 -4.29 -15.27 -40.93
CA ASN A 65 -5.75 -15.10 -40.97
C ASN A 65 -6.37 -15.15 -39.55
N PRO A 66 -7.66 -14.80 -39.36
CA PRO A 66 -8.27 -14.73 -38.03
C PRO A 66 -8.13 -16.01 -37.19
N ILE A 67 -8.24 -17.20 -37.81
CA ILE A 67 -8.09 -18.48 -37.11
C ILE A 67 -6.64 -18.67 -36.65
N GLN A 68 -5.67 -18.35 -37.53
CA GLN A 68 -4.24 -18.46 -37.20
C GLN A 68 -3.85 -17.52 -36.06
N ARG A 69 -4.40 -16.31 -36.01
CA ARG A 69 -4.12 -15.35 -34.93
C ARG A 69 -4.66 -15.79 -33.57
N LEU A 70 -5.76 -16.54 -33.54
CA LEU A 70 -6.27 -17.13 -32.30
C LEU A 70 -5.40 -18.30 -31.81
N LEU A 71 -4.85 -19.08 -32.73
CA LEU A 71 -3.95 -20.20 -32.41
C LEU A 71 -2.56 -19.70 -31.98
N ASN A 72 -2.05 -18.70 -32.69
CA ASN A 72 -0.74 -18.07 -32.50
C ASN A 72 -0.93 -16.58 -32.17
N PRO A 73 -1.42 -16.27 -30.96
CA PRO A 73 -1.63 -14.89 -30.55
C PRO A 73 -0.30 -14.16 -30.33
N ALA A 74 -0.37 -12.84 -30.36
CA ALA A 74 0.74 -11.97 -29.98
C ALA A 74 1.12 -12.12 -28.50
N TYR A 75 0.16 -12.44 -27.64
CA TYR A 75 0.44 -12.74 -26.23
C TYR A 75 -0.67 -13.59 -25.60
N LYS A 76 -0.35 -14.24 -24.47
CA LYS A 76 -1.29 -14.94 -23.58
C LYS A 76 -1.10 -14.47 -22.15
N THR A 77 -2.14 -14.54 -21.32
CA THR A 77 -1.94 -14.38 -19.88
C THR A 77 -1.06 -15.53 -19.35
N LYS A 78 -0.37 -15.36 -18.21
CA LYS A 78 0.38 -16.45 -17.56
C LYS A 78 -0.48 -17.69 -17.25
N CYS A 79 -1.80 -17.52 -17.11
CA CYS A 79 -2.75 -18.63 -16.97
C CYS A 79 -3.19 -19.26 -18.31
N GLY A 80 -2.52 -18.93 -19.42
CA GLY A 80 -2.79 -19.46 -20.76
C GLY A 80 -4.02 -18.90 -21.48
N ARG A 81 -4.74 -17.92 -20.90
CA ARG A 81 -5.93 -17.33 -21.53
C ARG A 81 -5.59 -16.42 -22.71
N VAL A 82 -6.37 -16.57 -23.77
CA VAL A 82 -6.43 -15.65 -24.92
C VAL A 82 -7.53 -14.63 -24.65
N LEU A 83 -7.18 -13.34 -24.66
CA LEU A 83 -8.11 -12.24 -24.46
C LEU A 83 -8.68 -11.80 -25.80
N ILE A 84 -10.00 -11.65 -25.89
CA ILE A 84 -10.71 -11.35 -27.14
C ILE A 84 -11.43 -10.01 -26.98
N TRP A 85 -11.42 -9.18 -28.03
CA TRP A 85 -12.26 -7.98 -28.15
C TRP A 85 -13.65 -8.40 -28.70
N PRO A 86 -14.77 -7.82 -28.25
CA PRO A 86 -14.88 -6.44 -27.77
C PRO A 86 -15.07 -6.20 -26.26
N LYS A 87 -14.67 -5.00 -25.82
CA LYS A 87 -14.91 -4.47 -24.46
C LYS A 87 -15.76 -3.19 -24.60
N TYR A 88 -16.93 -3.17 -23.96
CA TYR A 88 -17.92 -2.12 -24.18
C TYR A 88 -17.99 -1.06 -23.07
N HIS A 89 -17.37 -1.32 -21.93
CA HIS A 89 -17.44 -0.46 -20.76
C HIS A 89 -16.08 -0.36 -20.08
N LEU A 90 -15.86 0.73 -19.34
CA LEU A 90 -14.73 0.88 -18.43
C LEU A 90 -14.78 -0.24 -17.39
N SER A 91 -13.63 -0.85 -17.11
CA SER A 91 -13.53 -1.78 -16.00
C SER A 91 -13.59 -1.04 -14.66
N ALA A 92 -13.78 -1.78 -13.56
CA ALA A 92 -13.65 -1.21 -12.23
C ALA A 92 -12.25 -0.61 -11.98
N GLY A 93 -11.20 -1.21 -12.57
CA GLY A 93 -9.83 -0.69 -12.52
C GLY A 93 -9.69 0.64 -13.26
N ASP A 94 -10.22 0.74 -14.48
CA ASP A 94 -10.21 1.95 -15.29
C ASP A 94 -10.89 3.11 -14.55
N VAL A 95 -12.11 2.88 -14.02
CA VAL A 95 -12.87 3.90 -13.29
C VAL A 95 -12.10 4.40 -12.07
N GLN A 96 -11.49 3.48 -11.31
CA GLN A 96 -10.69 3.87 -10.16
C GLN A 96 -9.45 4.66 -10.56
N MET A 97 -8.74 4.25 -11.61
CA MET A 97 -7.54 4.94 -12.08
C MET A 97 -7.88 6.37 -12.54
N ILE A 98 -8.98 6.55 -13.28
CA ILE A 98 -9.47 7.88 -13.69
C ILE A 98 -9.82 8.74 -12.47
N ASN A 99 -10.56 8.18 -11.51
CA ASN A 99 -10.95 8.91 -10.31
C ASN A 99 -9.74 9.32 -9.44
N ASP A 100 -8.72 8.48 -9.38
CA ASP A 100 -7.49 8.75 -8.65
C ASP A 100 -6.64 9.81 -9.39
N LEU A 101 -6.55 9.73 -10.72
CA LEU A 101 -5.77 10.65 -11.55
C LEU A 101 -6.38 12.07 -11.55
N TYR A 102 -7.69 12.19 -11.77
CA TYR A 102 -8.39 13.46 -11.91
C TYR A 102 -9.01 13.99 -10.60
N ARG A 103 -8.81 13.29 -9.48
CA ARG A 103 -9.25 13.71 -8.14
C ARG A 103 -10.76 13.97 -8.07
N CYS A 104 -11.55 13.04 -8.60
CA CYS A 104 -13.01 13.14 -8.59
C CYS A 104 -13.56 13.22 -7.15
N PRO A 105 -14.56 14.07 -6.86
CA PRO A 105 -15.16 14.17 -5.52
C PRO A 105 -15.61 12.81 -4.96
N GLY A 106 -15.20 12.49 -3.73
CA GLY A 106 -15.53 11.22 -3.06
C GLY A 106 -14.52 10.09 -3.26
N SER A 107 -13.43 10.29 -4.02
CA SER A 107 -12.31 9.34 -4.06
C SER A 107 -11.33 9.55 -2.90
N THR A 108 -10.82 8.46 -2.33
CA THR A 108 -9.69 8.50 -1.39
C THR A 108 -8.42 8.79 -2.17
N GLN A 109 -8.14 10.08 -2.37
CA GLN A 109 -7.00 10.56 -3.12
C GLN A 109 -5.67 9.98 -2.56
N LYS A 110 -4.88 9.35 -3.42
CA LYS A 110 -3.44 9.20 -3.16
C LYS A 110 -2.78 10.56 -3.39
N PRO A 111 -2.03 11.11 -2.42
CA PRO A 111 -1.34 12.37 -2.66
C PRO A 111 -0.35 12.20 -3.83
N SER A 112 0.02 13.31 -4.46
CA SER A 112 0.97 13.34 -5.58
C SER A 112 2.23 12.51 -5.32
N PHE A 113 2.80 11.97 -6.39
CA PHE A 113 4.01 11.13 -6.41
C PHE A 113 5.22 11.78 -5.73
N PRO A 114 6.13 10.96 -5.14
CA PRO A 114 6.13 10.75 -3.71
C PRO A 114 6.20 12.09 -2.96
N VAL A 115 5.10 12.42 -2.30
CA VAL A 115 5.18 13.33 -1.14
C VAL A 115 5.49 12.50 0.08
N ASP A 116 6.17 13.12 1.02
CA ASP A 116 6.40 12.54 2.33
C ASP A 116 5.09 11.98 2.91
N VAL A 117 5.13 10.73 3.37
CA VAL A 117 3.96 10.05 3.92
C VAL A 117 3.88 10.38 5.40
N LEU A 118 2.93 11.23 5.76
CA LEU A 118 2.62 11.55 7.14
C LEU A 118 1.45 10.70 7.67
N CYS A 119 1.67 10.03 8.79
CA CYS A 119 0.64 9.35 9.56
C CYS A 119 0.76 9.71 11.05
N ASP A 120 -0.06 10.68 11.47
CA ASP A 120 -0.21 11.10 12.87
C ASP A 120 -1.05 10.13 13.73
N PHE A 121 -1.57 9.07 13.11
CA PHE A 121 -2.54 8.09 13.63
C PHE A 121 -3.85 8.67 14.20
N THR A 122 -4.02 9.99 14.16
CA THR A 122 -5.09 10.72 14.84
C THR A 122 -6.22 11.00 13.87
N THR A 123 -5.90 11.51 12.69
CA THR A 123 -6.87 11.92 11.68
C THR A 123 -7.41 10.76 10.85
N ARG A 124 -6.53 9.82 10.45
CA ARG A 124 -6.84 8.72 9.51
C ARG A 124 -6.74 7.32 10.12
N GLY A 125 -6.81 7.21 11.45
CA GLY A 125 -6.72 5.94 12.15
C GLY A 125 -5.36 5.27 11.95
N ALA A 126 -5.33 3.99 11.56
CA ALA A 126 -4.08 3.24 11.36
C ALA A 126 -3.35 3.54 10.03
N CYS A 127 -3.85 4.46 9.19
CA CYS A 127 -3.25 4.81 7.90
C CYS A 127 -2.98 3.61 6.96
N GLY A 128 -3.79 2.55 7.05
CA GLY A 128 -3.64 1.35 6.23
C GLY A 128 -2.55 0.37 6.72
N PHE A 129 -1.91 0.64 7.86
CA PHE A 129 -1.03 -0.33 8.51
C PHE A 129 -1.82 -1.59 8.84
N LYS A 130 -1.13 -2.73 8.75
CA LYS A 130 -1.69 -4.06 8.95
C LYS A 130 -0.80 -4.82 9.90
N TRP A 131 -1.37 -5.80 10.58
CA TRP A 131 -0.67 -6.62 11.57
C TRP A 131 -1.14 -8.06 11.47
N GLN A 132 -0.37 -8.96 12.09
CA GLN A 132 -0.72 -10.37 12.14
C GLN A 132 -2.09 -10.57 12.81
N PRO A 133 -3.00 -11.41 12.27
CA PRO A 133 -4.36 -11.58 12.80
C PRO A 133 -4.43 -12.14 14.22
N LEU A 134 -3.46 -12.98 14.59
CA LEU A 134 -3.29 -13.52 15.95
C LEU A 134 -2.48 -12.58 16.85
N GLY A 135 -2.01 -11.46 16.28
CA GLY A 135 -1.18 -10.47 16.95
C GLY A 135 -2.00 -9.52 17.80
N THR A 136 -1.31 -8.90 18.75
CA THR A 136 -1.85 -8.00 19.76
C THR A 136 -1.70 -6.52 19.39
N TRP A 137 -1.22 -6.24 18.18
CA TRP A 137 -1.19 -4.90 17.62
C TRP A 137 -2.60 -4.38 17.41
N GLN A 138 -2.87 -3.19 17.94
CA GLN A 138 -4.15 -2.52 17.79
C GLN A 138 -3.95 -1.04 17.62
N TRP A 139 -4.77 -0.43 16.76
CA TRP A 139 -4.90 1.02 16.77
C TRP A 139 -5.78 1.45 17.93
N GLN A 140 -5.27 2.39 18.73
CA GLN A 140 -5.98 2.97 19.85
C GLN A 140 -5.86 4.49 19.82
N ARG A 141 -6.75 5.13 20.56
CA ARG A 141 -6.79 6.57 20.72
C ARG A 141 -6.87 6.90 22.20
N ASN A 142 -6.03 7.82 22.65
CA ASN A 142 -6.08 8.32 24.01
C ASN A 142 -7.47 8.94 24.30
N PRO A 143 -8.10 8.63 25.44
CA PRO A 143 -9.42 9.17 25.78
C PRO A 143 -9.45 10.70 25.91
N GLY A 144 -8.33 11.32 26.30
CA GLY A 144 -8.23 12.76 26.57
C GLY A 144 -7.94 13.60 25.34
N ASP A 145 -6.67 13.60 24.91
CA ASP A 145 -6.15 14.41 23.80
C ASP A 145 -6.55 13.88 22.40
N LYS A 146 -7.21 12.72 22.34
CA LYS A 146 -7.59 12.03 21.11
C LYS A 146 -6.40 11.68 20.21
N GLN A 147 -5.18 11.67 20.75
CA GLN A 147 -4.01 11.27 19.99
C GLN A 147 -4.09 9.77 19.68
N GLY A 148 -3.91 9.43 18.40
CA GLY A 148 -3.88 8.04 17.96
C GLY A 148 -2.47 7.45 18.03
N PHE A 149 -2.41 6.14 18.25
CA PHE A 149 -1.17 5.36 18.23
C PHE A 149 -1.48 3.90 17.94
N LEU A 150 -0.47 3.17 17.49
CA LEU A 150 -0.49 1.71 17.43
C LEU A 150 0.11 1.17 18.72
N VAL A 151 -0.51 0.17 19.32
CA VAL A 151 -0.03 -0.45 20.56
C VAL A 151 0.06 -1.96 20.41
N SER A 152 1.14 -2.53 20.92
CA SER A 152 1.39 -3.95 21.04
C SER A 152 1.44 -4.32 22.51
N LYS A 153 0.79 -5.43 22.89
CA LYS A 153 0.71 -5.94 24.27
C LYS A 153 0.91 -7.46 24.26
N LEU A 154 1.32 -8.10 25.36
CA LEU A 154 1.28 -9.56 25.40
C LEU A 154 -0.14 -10.04 25.79
N SER A 155 -0.78 -10.87 24.97
CA SER A 155 -2.08 -11.46 25.33
C SER A 155 -1.88 -12.51 26.42
N GLN A 156 -2.72 -12.51 27.47
CA GLN A 156 -2.68 -13.51 28.55
C GLN A 156 -2.89 -14.96 28.05
N SER A 157 -3.46 -15.13 26.85
CA SER A 157 -3.69 -16.44 26.22
C SER A 157 -2.49 -16.99 25.43
N LEU A 158 -1.43 -16.20 25.27
CA LEU A 158 -0.21 -16.60 24.56
C LEU A 158 0.82 -17.05 25.58
N HIS A 159 1.07 -18.37 25.62
CA HIS A 159 1.99 -19.00 26.57
C HIS A 159 3.47 -18.94 26.15
N GLU A 160 3.81 -18.26 25.06
CA GLU A 160 5.14 -18.30 24.47
C GLU A 160 5.51 -16.93 23.84
N ALA A 161 6.79 -16.54 23.97
CA ALA A 161 7.38 -15.35 23.38
C ALA A 161 7.27 -15.32 21.84
N GLN A 162 6.10 -14.91 21.33
CA GLN A 162 5.87 -14.77 19.90
C GLN A 162 6.39 -13.43 19.37
N LYS A 163 6.97 -13.48 18.16
CA LYS A 163 7.29 -12.28 17.39
C LYS A 163 5.98 -11.67 16.90
N LEU A 164 5.75 -10.40 17.22
CA LEU A 164 4.53 -9.70 16.83
C LEU A 164 4.85 -8.68 15.74
N GLU A 165 4.37 -8.95 14.53
CA GLU A 165 4.67 -8.13 13.37
C GLU A 165 3.55 -7.15 13.01
N LEU A 166 3.98 -5.94 12.67
CA LEU A 166 3.18 -4.85 12.13
C LEU A 166 3.88 -4.37 10.85
N TRP A 167 3.14 -4.17 9.78
CA TRP A 167 3.67 -3.67 8.52
C TRP A 167 2.89 -2.47 7.98
N THR A 168 3.61 -1.60 7.29
CA THR A 168 3.05 -0.44 6.62
C THR A 168 2.26 -0.83 5.38
N VAL A 169 1.65 0.15 4.72
CA VAL A 169 1.37 0.02 3.29
C VAL A 169 2.68 -0.08 2.50
N ASN A 170 2.62 -0.63 1.30
CA ASN A 170 3.77 -0.64 0.41
C ASN A 170 4.01 0.76 -0.16
N PHE A 171 5.27 1.14 -0.25
CA PHE A 171 5.73 2.42 -0.76
C PHE A 171 6.31 2.26 -2.16
N HIS A 172 6.19 3.33 -2.95
CA HIS A 172 6.78 3.39 -4.27
C HIS A 172 8.28 3.72 -4.16
N GLY A 173 9.08 3.13 -5.04
CA GLY A 173 10.46 3.58 -5.26
C GLY A 173 10.48 4.96 -5.92
N LEU A 174 11.58 5.66 -5.72
CA LEU A 174 11.89 6.94 -6.34
C LEU A 174 12.46 6.70 -7.73
N SER A 175 12.07 7.53 -8.69
CA SER A 175 12.57 7.42 -10.06
C SER A 175 14.10 7.66 -10.08
N PRO A 176 14.88 6.83 -10.77
CA PRO A 176 16.30 7.09 -11.01
C PRO A 176 16.59 8.39 -11.77
N LEU A 177 15.57 8.97 -12.42
CA LEU A 177 15.67 10.24 -13.14
C LEU A 177 15.41 11.46 -12.24
N ASP A 178 14.97 11.26 -11.00
CA ASP A 178 14.84 12.34 -10.03
C ASP A 178 16.23 12.75 -9.54
N THR A 179 16.86 13.68 -10.26
CA THR A 179 18.21 14.16 -9.93
C THR A 179 18.25 15.06 -8.70
N GLU A 180 17.09 15.54 -8.22
CA GLU A 180 17.00 16.39 -7.04
C GLU A 180 16.99 15.56 -5.76
N ARG A 181 16.27 14.42 -5.78
CA ARG A 181 16.10 13.54 -4.63
C ARG A 181 16.88 12.25 -4.89
N GLY A 182 17.97 12.06 -4.14
CA GLY A 182 18.82 10.87 -4.26
C GLY A 182 18.14 9.59 -3.74
N PRO A 183 18.85 8.45 -3.77
CA PRO A 183 18.32 7.15 -3.33
C PRO A 183 18.02 7.06 -1.83
N ASN A 184 18.39 8.09 -1.07
CA ASN A 184 18.34 8.11 0.38
C ASN A 184 17.09 8.83 0.85
N GLY A 185 16.23 8.11 1.56
CA GLY A 185 15.09 8.65 2.28
C GLY A 185 15.31 8.63 3.79
N CYS A 186 14.28 9.06 4.53
CA CYS A 186 14.30 9.11 5.98
C CYS A 186 12.97 8.65 6.56
N VAL A 187 13.01 7.85 7.61
CA VAL A 187 11.83 7.47 8.39
C VAL A 187 11.94 8.09 9.77
N HIS A 188 10.90 8.84 10.16
CA HIS A 188 10.71 9.32 11.51
C HIS A 188 9.52 8.62 12.15
N PHE A 189 9.67 8.22 13.40
CA PHE A 189 8.56 7.75 14.22
C PHE A 189 8.86 7.97 15.69
N LYS A 190 7.82 7.94 16.50
CA LYS A 190 7.94 7.97 17.96
C LYS A 190 7.53 6.61 18.52
N TYR A 191 8.24 6.15 19.54
CA TYR A 191 7.85 4.96 20.28
C TYR A 191 7.90 5.21 21.78
N LEU A 192 7.05 4.51 22.50
CA LEU A 192 7.04 4.48 23.96
C LEU A 192 7.03 3.03 24.38
N ARG A 193 7.90 2.69 25.33
CA ARG A 193 7.99 1.37 25.94
C ARG A 193 7.66 1.51 27.42
N ARG A 194 6.68 0.74 27.88
CA ARG A 194 6.32 0.63 29.29
C ARG A 194 6.54 -0.81 29.72
N THR A 195 7.47 -1.00 30.66
CA THR A 195 7.82 -2.31 31.22
C THR A 195 7.64 -2.28 32.73
N MET A 196 6.95 -3.26 33.29
CA MET A 196 6.63 -3.29 34.72
C MET A 196 7.60 -4.14 35.55
N ILE A 197 8.45 -4.96 34.91
CA ILE A 197 9.43 -5.85 35.57
C ILE A 197 10.85 -5.43 35.17
N GLU A 198 11.75 -5.25 36.13
CA GLU A 198 13.16 -5.00 35.86
C GLU A 198 13.95 -6.30 35.66
N PRO A 199 14.87 -6.36 34.68
CA PRO A 199 15.03 -5.41 33.58
C PRO A 199 14.02 -5.70 32.47
N GLY A 200 13.37 -4.66 31.94
CA GLY A 200 12.29 -4.78 30.96
C GLY A 200 12.76 -5.47 29.67
N LEU A 201 12.17 -6.61 29.34
CA LEU A 201 12.59 -7.48 28.23
C LEU A 201 11.79 -7.26 26.93
N ALA A 202 11.14 -6.10 26.80
CA ALA A 202 10.43 -5.74 25.58
C ALA A 202 11.39 -5.09 24.58
N SER A 203 11.46 -5.63 23.36
CA SER A 203 12.31 -5.13 22.27
C SER A 203 11.47 -4.71 21.07
N LEU A 204 11.92 -3.66 20.40
CA LEU A 204 11.33 -3.15 19.16
C LEU A 204 12.40 -3.05 18.09
N LYS A 205 12.12 -3.66 16.93
CA LYS A 205 12.98 -3.62 15.75
C LYS A 205 12.21 -3.12 14.54
N LEU A 206 12.90 -2.43 13.66
CA LEU A 206 12.38 -1.95 12.37
C LEU A 206 13.19 -2.58 11.25
N PHE A 207 12.48 -3.11 10.26
CA PHE A 207 13.02 -3.72 9.07
C PHE A 207 12.53 -2.98 7.82
N GLN A 208 13.40 -2.89 6.82
CA GLN A 208 13.03 -2.55 5.45
C GLN A 208 12.91 -3.85 4.65
N VAL A 209 11.79 -3.99 3.94
CA VAL A 209 11.52 -5.12 3.04
C VAL A 209 11.53 -4.60 1.61
N ASP A 210 12.47 -5.07 0.80
CA ASP A 210 12.57 -4.70 -0.60
C ASP A 210 11.54 -5.49 -1.43
N LEU A 211 10.75 -4.77 -2.22
CA LEU A 211 9.68 -5.34 -3.05
C LEU A 211 10.03 -5.25 -4.52
N ILE A 212 9.48 -6.16 -5.32
CA ILE A 212 9.58 -6.06 -6.78
C ILE A 212 8.60 -4.99 -7.28
N THR A 213 7.41 -4.95 -6.67
CA THR A 213 6.39 -3.96 -6.97
C THR A 213 5.63 -3.55 -5.71
N PRO A 214 5.14 -2.29 -5.61
CA PRO A 214 4.30 -1.85 -4.49
C PRO A 214 2.99 -2.65 -4.34
N LEU A 215 2.68 -3.56 -5.26
CA LEU A 215 1.49 -4.40 -5.25
C LEU A 215 1.71 -5.78 -4.65
N ASP A 216 2.96 -6.11 -4.29
CA ASP A 216 3.31 -7.39 -3.70
C ASP A 216 2.54 -7.60 -2.39
N GLN A 217 1.83 -8.73 -2.32
CA GLN A 217 1.05 -9.12 -1.13
C GLN A 217 1.82 -10.03 -0.19
N LYS A 218 2.93 -10.60 -0.69
CA LYS A 218 3.80 -11.55 -0.01
C LYS A 218 5.23 -11.19 -0.34
N TYR A 219 6.13 -11.46 0.59
CA TYR A 219 7.56 -11.28 0.44
C TYR A 219 8.28 -12.47 1.07
N GLU A 220 9.53 -12.69 0.65
CA GLU A 220 10.42 -13.69 1.22
C GLU A 220 11.25 -13.08 2.34
N GLU A 221 11.60 -13.86 3.37
CA GLU A 221 12.39 -13.34 4.50
C GLU A 221 13.76 -12.79 4.07
N ALA A 222 14.34 -13.31 2.98
CA ALA A 222 15.60 -12.82 2.42
C ALA A 222 15.53 -11.37 1.91
N GLN A 223 14.33 -10.84 1.64
CA GLN A 223 14.11 -9.46 1.22
C GLN A 223 14.03 -8.49 2.41
N SER A 224 14.03 -8.98 3.64
CA SER A 224 13.82 -8.20 4.86
C SER A 224 15.15 -7.95 5.59
N SER A 225 15.56 -6.69 5.68
CA SER A 225 16.79 -6.26 6.35
C SER A 225 16.50 -5.42 7.60
N GLU A 226 17.17 -5.69 8.71
CA GLU A 226 17.05 -4.89 9.94
C GLU A 226 17.73 -3.53 9.73
N ILE A 227 17.00 -2.44 9.92
CA ILE A 227 17.51 -1.07 9.74
C ILE A 227 17.62 -0.30 11.06
N TRP A 228 16.89 -0.73 12.11
CA TRP A 228 16.98 -0.12 13.43
C TRP A 228 16.50 -1.07 14.54
N SER A 229 17.06 -0.93 15.73
CA SER A 229 16.59 -1.57 16.95
C SER A 229 16.68 -0.60 18.15
N ASP A 230 15.84 -0.82 19.16
CA ASP A 230 15.76 0.00 20.35
C ASP A 230 16.92 -0.21 21.35
N GLY A 231 17.93 -1.02 21.01
CA GLY A 231 19.13 -1.22 21.80
C GLY A 231 18.89 -1.85 23.17
N SER A 232 17.82 -2.63 23.33
CA SER A 232 17.36 -3.25 24.59
C SER A 232 18.30 -4.32 25.19
N GLU A 233 19.60 -4.27 24.91
CA GLU A 233 20.66 -4.94 25.69
C GLU A 233 21.14 -4.07 26.87
N ILE A 234 20.67 -2.82 26.97
CA ILE A 234 21.03 -1.89 28.06
C ILE A 234 19.89 -1.79 29.07
N ASN A 235 20.12 -2.42 30.23
CA ASN A 235 19.26 -2.42 31.42
C ASN A 235 19.07 -1.01 31.99
N GLN A 236 18.07 -0.27 31.54
CA GLN A 236 17.58 0.90 32.27
C GLN A 236 16.07 0.87 32.30
N ALA A 237 15.53 0.52 33.47
CA ALA A 237 14.14 0.70 33.77
C ALA A 237 13.82 2.21 33.75
N SER A 238 12.83 2.57 32.94
CA SER A 238 12.26 3.90 32.94
C SER A 238 10.84 3.78 33.44
N GLU A 239 10.61 4.09 34.70
CA GLU A 239 9.25 4.28 35.27
C GLU A 239 8.50 5.43 34.57
N LEU A 240 9.21 6.26 33.81
CA LEU A 240 8.65 7.40 33.10
C LEU A 240 8.16 6.97 31.71
N GLU A 241 6.88 7.25 31.43
CA GLU A 241 6.24 7.16 30.11
C GLU A 241 6.84 8.20 29.15
N THR A 242 8.04 7.94 28.62
CA THR A 242 8.71 8.84 27.69
C THR A 242 8.53 8.38 26.25
N TRP A 243 8.21 9.34 25.37
CA TRP A 243 8.22 9.11 23.93
C TRP A 243 9.63 9.35 23.40
N ASN A 244 10.20 8.32 22.79
CA ASN A 244 11.48 8.39 22.12
C ASN A 244 11.24 8.60 20.63
N HIS A 245 11.91 9.59 20.05
CA HIS A 245 11.82 9.91 18.64
C HIS A 245 12.99 9.25 17.93
N VAL A 246 12.71 8.62 16.81
CA VAL A 246 13.70 7.87 16.03
C VAL A 246 13.73 8.47 14.63
N SER A 247 14.93 8.67 14.11
CA SER A 247 15.20 9.00 12.72
C SER A 247 16.15 7.96 12.13
N VAL A 248 15.70 7.27 11.07
CA VAL A 248 16.46 6.19 10.40
C VAL A 248 16.56 6.50 8.91
N GLY A 249 17.77 6.49 8.37
CA GLY A 249 18.00 6.57 6.93
C GLY A 249 17.61 5.26 6.23
N ILE A 250 16.95 5.35 5.08
CA ILE A 250 16.51 4.18 4.31
C ILE A 250 16.82 4.36 2.83
N ASN A 251 16.84 3.26 2.08
CA ASN A 251 16.93 3.31 0.62
C ASN A 251 15.52 3.39 0.04
N VAL A 252 15.23 4.42 -0.75
CA VAL A 252 13.92 4.64 -1.39
C VAL A 252 13.97 4.46 -2.91
N SER A 253 15.05 3.92 -3.47
CA SER A 253 15.20 3.74 -4.93
C SER A 253 14.21 2.71 -5.48
N GLU A 254 14.09 1.59 -4.81
CA GLU A 254 13.22 0.48 -5.21
C GLU A 254 11.91 0.50 -4.40
N PRO A 255 10.82 -0.11 -4.89
CA PRO A 255 9.62 -0.36 -4.08
C PRO A 255 9.96 -1.05 -2.76
N PHE A 256 9.33 -0.62 -1.66
CA PHE A 256 9.64 -1.17 -0.34
C PHE A 256 8.45 -1.13 0.61
N MET A 257 8.58 -1.85 1.72
CA MET A 257 7.64 -1.81 2.85
C MET A 257 8.45 -1.77 4.15
N LEU A 258 7.89 -1.14 5.19
CA LEU A 258 8.50 -1.15 6.51
C LEU A 258 7.77 -2.11 7.43
N LYS A 259 8.54 -2.89 8.20
CA LYS A 259 8.04 -3.88 9.13
C LYS A 259 8.58 -3.63 10.53
N PHE A 260 7.67 -3.41 11.47
CA PHE A 260 7.96 -3.33 12.89
C PHE A 260 7.77 -4.72 13.52
N VAL A 261 8.75 -5.13 14.33
CA VAL A 261 8.71 -6.39 15.06
C VAL A 261 8.89 -6.09 16.55
N SER A 262 7.86 -6.36 17.33
CA SER A 262 7.95 -6.31 18.80
C SER A 262 8.10 -7.72 19.37
N LYS A 263 8.92 -7.86 20.41
CA LYS A 263 8.99 -9.07 21.24
C LYS A 263 8.87 -8.69 22.70
N PHE A 264 8.18 -9.52 23.48
CA PHE A 264 8.07 -9.41 24.92
C PHE A 264 8.61 -10.70 25.55
N ALA A 265 9.20 -10.62 26.73
CA ALA A 265 9.55 -11.82 27.47
C ALA A 265 8.32 -12.51 28.05
N ASP A 266 8.51 -13.77 28.38
CA ASP A 266 7.52 -14.59 29.06
C ASP A 266 7.05 -13.91 30.36
N HIS A 267 5.77 -14.12 30.69
CA HIS A 267 5.14 -13.61 31.92
C HIS A 267 5.16 -12.08 32.12
N SER A 268 5.18 -11.30 31.03
CA SER A 268 5.11 -9.83 31.06
C SER A 268 3.77 -9.27 30.53
N PRO A 269 2.61 -9.56 31.17
CA PRO A 269 1.28 -9.24 30.64
C PRO A 269 0.97 -7.74 30.59
N ASN A 270 1.72 -6.94 31.34
CA ASN A 270 1.50 -5.49 31.46
C ASN A 270 2.46 -4.67 30.61
N ASP A 271 3.39 -5.31 29.92
CA ASP A 271 4.34 -4.62 29.07
C ASP A 271 3.65 -4.20 27.78
N GLU A 272 3.91 -2.97 27.37
CA GLU A 272 3.34 -2.40 26.15
C GLU A 272 4.38 -1.60 25.36
N ILE A 273 4.30 -1.73 24.04
CA ILE A 273 5.04 -0.90 23.09
C ILE A 273 4.02 -0.10 22.29
N LYS A 274 4.18 1.21 22.26
CA LYS A 274 3.37 2.13 21.46
C LYS A 274 4.20 2.76 20.36
N ILE A 275 3.60 2.96 19.19
CA ILE A 275 4.19 3.66 18.04
C ILE A 275 3.24 4.78 17.63
N GLY A 276 3.78 5.97 17.39
CA GLY A 276 3.02 7.15 16.97
C GLY A 276 3.84 8.07 16.07
N GLY A 277 3.16 9.06 15.46
CA GLY A 277 3.79 10.12 14.68
C GLY A 277 4.73 9.60 13.58
N PHE A 278 4.25 8.72 12.72
CA PHE A 278 5.03 8.14 11.63
C PHE A 278 5.14 9.12 10.46
N GLU A 279 6.33 9.27 9.93
CA GLU A 279 6.63 10.10 8.78
C GLU A 279 7.70 9.39 7.92
N LEU A 280 7.41 9.21 6.63
CA LEU A 280 8.38 8.74 5.65
C LEU A 280 8.68 9.91 4.71
N ARG A 281 9.95 10.29 4.61
CA ARG A 281 10.44 11.28 3.66
C ARG A 281 11.27 10.62 2.56
N TYR A 282 11.11 11.15 1.36
CA TYR A 282 11.95 10.78 0.21
C TYR A 282 13.20 11.67 0.08
N SER A 283 13.51 12.41 1.15
CA SER A 283 14.75 13.15 1.33
C SER A 283 15.61 12.50 2.42
N PRO A 284 16.94 12.67 2.38
CA PRO A 284 17.84 12.19 3.42
C PRO A 284 17.49 12.76 4.81
N CYS A 285 17.89 12.05 5.87
CA CYS A 285 17.77 12.56 7.24
C CYS A 285 18.74 13.73 7.46
N GLU A 286 18.29 14.79 8.12
CA GLU A 286 19.17 15.91 8.54
C GLU A 286 20.09 15.49 9.70
N ASP A 287 19.57 14.76 10.69
CA ASP A 287 20.31 14.23 11.84
C ASP A 287 19.81 12.82 12.21
N PRO A 288 20.42 11.74 11.68
CA PRO A 288 20.01 10.38 12.02
C PRO A 288 20.37 10.05 13.48
N GLY A 289 19.38 9.64 14.28
CA GLY A 289 19.58 9.38 15.70
C GLY A 289 18.29 9.17 16.48
N VAL A 290 18.44 8.88 17.78
CA VAL A 290 17.34 8.76 18.74
C VAL A 290 17.36 9.95 19.69
N VAL A 291 16.27 10.72 19.75
CA VAL A 291 16.11 11.87 20.65
C VAL A 291 14.95 11.57 21.60
N SER A 292 15.20 11.59 22.91
CA SER A 292 14.16 11.34 23.94
C SER A 292 13.56 12.66 24.41
N GLU A 293 12.24 12.84 24.27
CA GLU A 293 11.54 14.04 24.71
C GLU A 293 10.60 13.70 25.88
N ARG A 294 10.74 14.42 27.01
CA ARG A 294 9.99 14.14 28.24
C ARG A 294 8.70 14.96 28.28
N THR A 295 7.56 14.33 28.03
CA THR A 295 6.24 14.94 28.30
C THR A 295 5.76 14.57 29.70
N ARG A 296 5.82 15.50 30.66
CA ARG A 296 5.15 15.32 31.97
C ARG A 296 3.64 15.53 31.77
N ILE A 297 2.86 14.46 31.83
CA ILE A 297 1.40 14.57 31.97
C ILE A 297 1.09 14.75 33.47
N GLY A 298 0.92 15.99 33.90
CA GLY A 298 0.51 16.33 35.27
C GLY A 298 0.00 17.77 35.35
N ASN A 299 -1.25 17.92 35.76
CA ASN A 299 -1.94 19.20 35.96
C ASN A 299 -1.11 20.19 36.81
N ALA A 300 -0.78 21.36 36.25
CA ALA A 300 -0.46 22.55 37.05
C ALA A 300 -0.84 23.83 36.29
N LYS A 301 -1.76 24.60 36.88
CA LYS A 301 -1.95 26.03 36.62
C LYS A 301 -0.85 26.83 37.33
N SER A 302 -0.64 28.07 36.86
CA SER A 302 0.27 29.11 37.37
C SER A 302 1.68 29.00 36.78
N GLY A 303 2.35 30.05 36.30
CA GLY A 303 2.10 31.49 36.30
C GLY A 303 3.43 32.18 35.96
N LYS A 304 3.38 33.22 35.11
CA LYS A 304 4.34 34.33 34.95
C LYS A 304 5.80 34.17 35.45
N ASN A 305 6.78 34.31 34.54
CA ASN A 305 7.54 35.55 34.24
C ASN A 305 9.03 35.34 33.88
N TYR A 306 9.53 36.31 33.11
CA TYR A 306 10.91 36.77 32.87
C TYR A 306 11.75 36.15 31.73
N SER A 307 11.66 36.84 30.59
CA SER A 307 12.75 37.51 29.85
C SER A 307 14.08 36.77 29.61
N ASN A 308 14.43 36.60 28.32
CA ASN A 308 15.40 37.47 27.65
C ASN A 308 15.55 37.07 26.18
N GLU A 309 15.15 37.98 25.29
CA GLU A 309 15.65 38.07 23.91
C GLU A 309 17.11 38.58 23.94
N PRO A 310 17.97 38.14 23.02
CA PRO A 310 19.05 38.96 22.50
C PRO A 310 18.62 39.61 21.18
N THR A 311 18.56 40.93 21.23
CA THR A 311 18.41 41.86 20.10
C THR A 311 19.57 41.82 19.11
N VAL A 312 19.26 41.84 17.81
CA VAL A 312 20.11 42.46 16.78
C VAL A 312 19.20 43.33 15.89
N GLY A 313 19.39 44.65 15.95
CA GLY A 313 18.83 45.62 14.99
C GLY A 313 19.58 45.53 13.64
N ILE A 314 19.21 46.18 12.54
CA ILE A 314 18.54 47.47 12.27
C ILE A 314 18.09 47.33 10.79
N THR A 315 16.88 47.69 10.35
CA THR A 315 16.59 48.98 9.69
C THR A 315 15.12 49.07 9.24
N LYS A 316 14.59 50.28 9.39
CA LYS A 316 13.22 50.72 9.13
C LYS A 316 12.94 50.91 7.64
N THR A 317 11.72 50.61 7.21
CA THR A 317 10.89 51.55 6.43
C THR A 317 9.40 51.35 6.72
N ARG A 318 8.69 52.48 6.80
CA ARG A 318 7.29 52.67 7.24
C ARG A 318 6.28 52.52 6.09
N SER A 319 5.07 52.05 6.39
CA SER A 319 3.75 52.69 6.09
C SER A 319 2.61 51.70 6.41
N CYS A 320 1.65 52.01 7.30
CA CYS A 320 0.41 52.79 7.08
C CYS A 320 -0.53 52.07 6.08
N TRP A 321 -1.74 51.57 6.39
CA TRP A 321 -2.85 52.19 7.13
C TRP A 321 -3.87 51.16 7.67
N TRP A 322 -4.55 51.59 8.74
CA TRP A 322 -5.87 51.14 9.14
C TRP A 322 -6.94 51.58 8.14
N ARG A 323 -7.99 50.77 7.96
CA ARG A 323 -9.38 51.21 8.22
C ARG A 323 -10.36 50.04 8.19
N SER A 324 -11.09 49.93 9.30
CA SER A 324 -12.36 49.23 9.42
C SER A 324 -13.40 49.81 8.46
N PHE A 325 -14.31 48.96 8.00
CA PHE A 325 -15.71 49.35 7.81
C PHE A 325 -16.61 48.24 8.34
N SER A 326 -17.44 48.63 9.29
CA SER A 326 -18.61 47.92 9.79
C SER A 326 -19.76 48.03 8.79
N GLY A 327 -20.59 46.99 8.73
CA GLY A 327 -21.83 46.99 7.98
C GLY A 327 -22.64 45.73 8.25
N LEU A 328 -23.45 45.76 9.31
CA LEU A 328 -24.55 44.83 9.55
C LEU A 328 -25.56 44.92 8.40
N PHE A 329 -26.04 43.78 7.89
CA PHE A 329 -27.46 43.60 7.58
C PHE A 329 -27.86 42.14 7.83
N LEU A 330 -28.87 41.97 8.69
CA LEU A 330 -29.58 40.73 8.96
C LEU A 330 -30.55 40.44 7.81
N LEU A 331 -30.73 39.15 7.45
CA LEU A 331 -32.05 38.52 7.31
C LEU A 331 -31.95 36.99 7.12
N ARG A 332 -32.36 36.32 8.19
CA ARG A 332 -33.09 35.05 8.33
C ARG A 332 -33.67 34.43 7.04
N SER A 333 -33.42 33.14 6.84
CA SER A 333 -34.46 32.16 6.45
C SER A 333 -33.95 30.73 6.68
N SER A 334 -34.76 29.97 7.41
CA SER A 334 -34.56 28.59 7.83
C SER A 334 -35.38 27.65 6.95
N SER A 335 -34.83 26.49 6.59
CA SER A 335 -35.65 25.29 6.40
C SER A 335 -34.86 24.04 6.75
N LYS A 336 -35.20 23.47 7.91
CA LYS A 336 -34.97 22.07 8.27
C LYS A 336 -35.76 21.19 7.30
N VAL A 337 -35.14 20.13 6.77
CA VAL A 337 -35.85 18.91 6.41
C VAL A 337 -35.09 17.74 7.02
N SER A 338 -35.70 17.15 8.03
CA SER A 338 -35.36 15.86 8.62
C SER A 338 -36.32 14.82 8.03
N SER A 339 -35.78 13.75 7.46
CA SER A 339 -36.53 12.49 7.26
C SER A 339 -35.63 11.29 7.58
N LEU A 340 -35.83 10.79 8.80
CA LEU A 340 -35.88 9.37 9.20
C LEU A 340 -36.69 8.56 8.16
N LEU A 341 -36.54 7.27 7.83
CA LEU A 341 -36.06 6.03 8.46
C LEU A 341 -36.11 4.95 7.35
N ARG A 342 -35.22 3.95 7.34
CA ARG A 342 -35.56 2.51 7.50
C ARG A 342 -34.40 1.57 7.13
N SER A 343 -34.07 0.78 8.13
CA SER A 343 -33.39 -0.51 8.11
C SER A 343 -34.13 -1.57 7.28
N SER A 344 -33.38 -2.45 6.63
CA SER A 344 -33.77 -3.86 6.47
C SER A 344 -32.52 -4.75 6.35
N SER A 345 -32.23 -5.43 7.45
CA SER A 345 -31.44 -6.65 7.54
C SER A 345 -32.18 -7.82 6.89
N ILE A 346 -31.51 -8.60 6.05
CA ILE A 346 -31.91 -9.99 5.79
C ILE A 346 -30.71 -10.87 6.12
N ALA A 347 -30.84 -11.59 7.23
CA ALA A 347 -30.06 -12.76 7.55
C ALA A 347 -30.80 -13.98 6.96
N SER A 348 -30.07 -14.86 6.29
CA SER A 348 -30.48 -16.24 6.03
C SER A 348 -29.45 -17.17 6.65
N SER A 349 -29.82 -17.77 7.78
CA SER A 349 -29.16 -18.95 8.31
C SER A 349 -29.81 -20.19 7.69
N MET A 350 -29.01 -21.20 7.33
CA MET A 350 -29.42 -22.59 7.45
C MET A 350 -28.22 -23.45 7.90
N ARG A 351 -28.46 -24.11 9.04
CA ARG A 351 -27.81 -25.27 9.66
C ARG A 351 -27.66 -26.42 8.64
N SER A 352 -26.51 -27.10 8.52
CA SER A 352 -25.85 -28.12 9.38
C SER A 352 -26.18 -29.57 9.01
N SER A 353 -25.17 -30.33 8.57
CA SER A 353 -24.95 -31.79 8.78
C SER A 353 -23.76 -32.23 7.91
N SER A 354 -22.56 -32.46 8.47
CA SER A 354 -22.07 -33.69 9.13
C SER A 354 -21.61 -34.82 8.18
N ASN A 355 -20.30 -35.09 8.27
CA ASN A 355 -19.61 -36.38 8.25
C ASN A 355 -19.17 -37.07 6.93
N ALA A 356 -17.86 -37.36 6.95
CA ALA A 356 -17.20 -38.63 6.62
C ALA A 356 -16.84 -38.95 5.14
N SER A 357 -15.53 -38.81 4.87
CA SER A 357 -14.72 -39.75 4.05
C SER A 357 -14.73 -41.16 4.71
N PRO A 358 -14.24 -42.28 4.10
CA PRO A 358 -13.27 -42.30 2.99
C PRO A 358 -13.33 -43.50 1.99
N VAL A 359 -12.42 -43.44 1.01
CA VAL A 359 -11.73 -44.54 0.27
C VAL A 359 -12.57 -45.58 -0.50
N LYS A 360 -12.35 -45.67 -1.83
CA LYS A 360 -11.82 -46.86 -2.54
C LYS A 360 -11.79 -46.63 -4.06
N SER A 361 -10.59 -46.68 -4.63
CA SER A 361 -10.34 -47.13 -6.01
C SER A 361 -10.56 -48.65 -6.10
N PRO A 362 -10.80 -49.22 -7.30
CA PRO A 362 -9.65 -49.79 -8.02
C PRO A 362 -9.73 -49.81 -9.57
N SER A 363 -8.53 -49.90 -10.17
CA SER A 363 -8.12 -50.81 -11.28
C SER A 363 -8.88 -50.78 -12.62
N SER A 364 -8.27 -50.43 -13.76
CA SER A 364 -7.28 -51.20 -14.58
C SER A 364 -7.91 -51.78 -15.85
N GLY A 365 -7.20 -51.69 -16.98
CA GLY A 365 -7.51 -52.43 -18.22
C GLY A 365 -7.53 -51.50 -19.44
N SER A 366 -6.39 -51.17 -20.05
CA SER A 366 -5.70 -51.92 -21.13
C SER A 366 -6.39 -51.86 -22.50
N SER A 367 -5.75 -51.10 -23.40
CA SER A 367 -5.35 -51.49 -24.77
C SER A 367 -6.43 -51.84 -25.80
N ILE A 368 -6.43 -51.15 -26.96
CA ILE A 368 -6.04 -51.69 -28.29
C ILE A 368 -6.29 -50.65 -29.42
N ARG A 369 -5.17 -50.30 -30.06
CA ARG A 369 -4.85 -50.10 -31.49
C ARG A 369 -5.94 -49.97 -32.60
N SER A 370 -5.53 -49.11 -33.55
CA SER A 370 -5.65 -49.20 -35.02
C SER A 370 -6.96 -48.65 -35.63
N SER A 371 -6.88 -47.49 -36.28
CA SER A 371 -6.54 -47.25 -37.69
C SER A 371 -7.74 -47.43 -38.63
N LYS A 372 -8.10 -46.35 -39.34
CA LYS A 372 -8.34 -46.36 -40.79
C LYS A 372 -8.61 -44.95 -41.31
N SER A 373 -7.79 -44.63 -42.29
CA SER A 373 -7.93 -43.60 -43.31
C SER A 373 -9.31 -43.62 -43.99
N PHE A 374 -9.84 -42.43 -44.26
CA PHE A 374 -10.74 -42.24 -45.39
C PHE A 374 -10.31 -41.02 -46.21
N SER A 375 -9.99 -41.31 -47.47
CA SER A 375 -9.67 -40.40 -48.54
C SER A 375 -10.94 -39.79 -49.15
N GLY A 376 -10.83 -38.55 -49.64
CA GLY A 376 -11.64 -38.05 -50.75
C GLY A 376 -12.38 -36.75 -50.42
N ASN A 377 -11.94 -35.61 -50.96
CA ASN A 377 -12.31 -35.22 -52.32
C ASN A 377 -11.63 -33.92 -52.75
N LYS A 378 -11.24 -33.89 -54.03
CA LYS A 378 -10.82 -32.70 -54.78
C LYS A 378 -11.99 -31.70 -54.89
N ARG A 379 -11.69 -30.39 -54.81
CA ARG A 379 -12.13 -29.33 -55.76
C ARG A 379 -11.77 -27.93 -55.22
N ARG A 380 -10.82 -27.28 -55.90
CA ARG A 380 -10.79 -25.82 -56.19
C ARG A 380 -10.97 -25.69 -57.71
N PRO A 381 -11.21 -24.49 -58.30
CA PRO A 381 -11.40 -23.15 -57.71
C PRO A 381 -12.67 -22.44 -58.25
N LYS A 382 -12.99 -21.25 -57.73
CA LYS A 382 -13.40 -20.09 -58.54
C LYS A 382 -13.30 -18.79 -57.74
N LEU A 383 -12.47 -17.89 -58.27
CA LEU A 383 -12.46 -16.45 -58.03
C LEU A 383 -13.81 -15.85 -58.50
N TYR A 384 -14.31 -14.82 -57.81
CA TYR A 384 -14.90 -13.63 -58.42
C TYR A 384 -15.00 -12.52 -57.37
N ASN A 385 -14.41 -11.36 -57.74
CA ASN A 385 -14.54 -9.97 -57.28
C ASN A 385 -14.66 -9.65 -55.78
#